data_AF-A0A1G1Q0E5-F1
#
_entry.id   AF-A0A1G1Q0E5-F1
#
_cell.length_a   1.000
_cell.length_b   1.000
_cell.length_c   1.000
_cell.angle_alpha   90.00
_cell.angle_beta   90.00
_cell.angle_gamma   90.00
#
_symmetry.space_group_name_H-M   'P 1'
#
loop_
_entity.id
_entity.type
_entity.pdbx_description
1 polymer ?
#
loop_
_entity_poly.entity_id
_entity_poly.type
_entity_poly.pdbx_seq_one_letter_code
_entity_poly.pdbx_strand_id
1 'polypeptide(L)'
;MSKLIVELPDELHTKLKQHAAADRKTLKTIVITLLDSYLHHPIPRSPKRATGLCGAWKDDRSAEAIIAQLRSTRRWWTRQRG
;
A
#
# COMPACT_ATOMS: atom_id res chain seq x y z
N MET A 1 27.50 -17.72 9.71
CA MET A 1 27.06 -16.33 9.51
C MET A 1 27.64 -15.83 8.21
N SER A 2 26.80 -15.50 7.22
CA SER A 2 27.25 -14.86 5.98
C SER A 2 27.68 -13.42 6.26
N LYS A 3 28.81 -13.00 5.67
CA LYS A 3 29.29 -11.62 5.75
C LYS A 3 28.77 -10.87 4.53
N LEU A 4 27.91 -9.87 4.76
CA LEU A 4 27.43 -8.97 3.71
C LEU A 4 28.32 -7.73 3.68
N ILE A 5 28.93 -7.46 2.53
CA ILE A 5 29.64 -6.19 2.28
C ILE A 5 28.68 -5.34 1.45
N VAL A 6 28.41 -4.12 1.90
CA VAL A 6 27.46 -3.21 1.27
C VAL A 6 28.18 -1.89 1.03
N GLU A 7 28.12 -1.42 -0.21
CA GLU A 7 28.54 -0.08 -0.58
C GLU A 7 27.38 0.88 -0.34
N LEU A 8 27.64 1.94 0.42
CA LEU A 8 26.67 2.96 0.78
C LEU A 8 27.21 4.32 0.36
N PRO A 9 26.37 5.19 -0.21
CA PRO A 9 26.71 6.60 -0.40
C PRO A 9 27.21 7.24 0.91
N ASP A 10 28.22 8.09 0.81
CA ASP A 10 28.87 8.71 1.98
C ASP A 10 27.87 9.48 2.87
N GLU A 11 26.87 10.12 2.27
CA GLU A 11 25.82 10.82 3.01
C GLU A 11 25.01 9.87 3.90
N LEU A 12 24.66 8.68 3.40
CA LEU A 12 23.92 7.68 4.16
C LEU A 12 24.80 7.07 5.26
N HIS A 13 26.07 6.80 4.95
CA HIS A 13 27.01 6.31 5.94
C HIS A 13 27.21 7.32 7.09
N THR A 14 27.26 8.62 6.79
CA THR A 14 27.38 9.68 7.79
C THR A 14 26.14 9.76 8.68
N LYS A 15 24.94 9.71 8.09
CA LYS A 15 23.68 9.68 8.85
C LYS A 15 23.58 8.45 9.76
N LEU A 16 23.96 7.27 9.26
CA LEU A 16 23.99 6.05 10.07
C LEU A 16 24.96 6.15 11.24
N LYS A 17 26.13 6.77 11.05
CA LYS A 17 27.08 7.03 12.14
C LYS A 17 26.53 7.98 13.20
N GLN A 18 25.86 9.06 12.79
CA GLN A 18 25.21 9.99 13.71
C GLN A 18 24.14 9.28 14.55
N HIS A 19 23.32 8.45 13.90
CA HIS A 19 22.30 7.66 14.59
C HIS A 19 22.92 6.65 15.57
N ALA A 20 24.03 6.00 15.18
CA ALA A 20 24.78 5.07 16.02
C ALA A 20 25.35 5.74 17.27
N ALA A 21 25.89 6.95 17.13
CA ALA A 21 26.38 7.75 18.24
C ALA A 21 25.25 8.15 19.20
N ALA A 22 24.09 8.56 18.67
CA ALA A 22 22.93 8.95 19.48
C ALA A 22 22.40 7.77 20.32
N ASP A 23 22.30 6.58 19.72
CA ASP A 23 21.77 5.39 20.37
C ASP A 23 22.81 4.62 21.21
N ARG A 24 24.07 5.08 21.23
CA ARG A 24 25.23 4.38 21.84
C ARG A 24 25.36 2.92 21.36
N LYS A 25 25.04 2.67 20.10
CA LYS A 25 25.06 1.33 19.47
C LYS A 25 26.10 1.28 18.37
N THR A 26 26.55 0.07 18.03
CA THR A 26 27.44 -0.10 16.86
C THR A 26 26.65 0.08 15.57
N LEU A 27 27.35 0.51 14.51
CA LEU A 27 26.76 0.66 13.17
C LEU A 27 26.09 -0.64 12.70
N LYS A 28 26.73 -1.79 12.95
CA LYS A 28 26.20 -3.13 12.63
C LYS A 28 24.86 -3.37 13.32
N THR A 29 24.76 -3.06 14.62
CA THR A 29 23.54 -3.24 15.39
C THR A 29 22.41 -2.39 14.82
N ILE A 30 22.67 -1.11 14.50
CA ILE A 30 21.66 -0.24 13.90
C ILE A 30 21.18 -0.77 12.55
N VAL A 31 22.09 -1.16 11.66
CA VAL A 31 21.73 -1.66 10.33
C VAL A 31 20.87 -2.92 10.44
N ILE A 32 21.24 -3.85 11.32
CA ILE A 32 20.46 -5.07 11.56
C ILE A 32 19.06 -4.70 12.07
N THR A 33 18.95 -3.82 13.07
CA THR A 33 17.65 -3.40 13.61
C THR A 33 16.78 -2.69 12.56
N LEU A 34 17.37 -1.87 11.70
CA LEU A 34 16.66 -1.20 10.60
C LEU A 34 16.14 -2.21 9.58
N LEU A 35 16.95 -3.21 9.21
CA LEU A 35 16.51 -4.28 8.32
C LEU A 35 15.42 -5.14 8.96
N ASP A 36 15.60 -5.48 10.23
CA ASP A 36 14.65 -6.30 10.98
C ASP A 36 13.29 -5.60 11.09
N SER A 37 13.30 -4.30 11.42
CA SER A 37 12.09 -3.49 11.46
C SER A 37 11.45 -3.35 10.07
N TYR A 38 12.22 -3.21 9.00
CA TYR A 38 11.69 -3.16 7.63
C TYR A 38 11.04 -4.49 7.19
N LEU A 39 11.64 -5.62 7.56
CA LEU A 39 11.17 -6.95 7.16
C LEU A 39 9.98 -7.43 8.01
N HIS A 40 9.97 -7.13 9.31
CA HIS A 40 9.01 -7.68 10.25
C HIS A 40 7.89 -6.72 10.64
N HIS A 41 8.04 -5.41 10.42
CA HIS A 41 6.89 -4.52 10.52
C HIS A 41 6.20 -4.45 9.16
N PRO A 42 4.95 -4.95 9.03
CA PRO A 42 4.15 -4.59 7.89
C PRO A 42 4.04 -3.07 7.94
N ILE A 43 4.69 -2.38 7.00
CA ILE A 43 4.52 -0.94 6.81
C ILE A 43 3.01 -0.74 6.85
N PRO A 44 2.46 -0.03 7.86
CA PRO A 44 1.04 0.24 7.85
C PRO A 44 0.83 0.95 6.53
N ARG A 45 0.15 0.30 5.59
CA ARG A 45 -0.32 0.97 4.39
C ARG A 45 -1.06 2.16 4.97
N SER A 46 -0.48 3.35 4.82
CA SER A 46 -1.17 4.57 5.18
C SER A 46 -2.56 4.42 4.57
N PRO A 47 -3.65 4.62 5.34
CA PRO A 47 -4.98 4.45 4.79
C PRO A 47 -4.96 5.24 3.50
N LYS A 48 -5.11 4.53 2.36
CA LYS A 48 -4.96 5.13 1.04
C LYS A 48 -5.82 6.37 1.10
N ARG A 49 -5.22 7.57 1.14
CA ARG A 49 -5.99 8.82 1.19
C ARG A 49 -6.96 8.67 0.04
N ALA A 50 -8.26 8.61 0.33
CA ALA A 50 -9.26 8.37 -0.68
C ALA A 50 -9.01 9.44 -1.75
N THR A 51 -8.48 9.04 -2.89
CA THR A 51 -7.90 9.98 -3.88
C THR A 51 -8.99 10.78 -4.58
N GLY A 52 -10.24 10.76 -4.08
CA GLY A 52 -11.44 11.22 -4.79
C GLY A 52 -11.77 10.39 -6.03
N LEU A 53 -10.80 9.64 -6.57
CA LEU A 53 -10.89 8.81 -7.77
C LEU A 53 -11.45 7.42 -7.49
N CYS A 54 -11.45 6.97 -6.24
CA CYS A 54 -12.19 5.80 -5.81
C CYS A 54 -13.61 6.24 -5.42
N GLY A 55 -14.45 6.49 -6.42
CA GLY A 55 -15.87 6.77 -6.18
C GLY A 55 -16.47 5.62 -5.37
N ALA A 56 -16.91 5.91 -4.15
CA ALA A 56 -17.75 4.97 -3.42
C ALA A 56 -19.02 4.74 -4.25
N TRP A 57 -19.40 3.47 -4.41
CA TRP A 57 -20.69 3.11 -5.01
C TRP A 57 -21.80 3.65 -4.11
N LYS A 58 -22.26 4.87 -4.41
CA LYS A 58 -23.39 5.53 -3.76
C LYS A 58 -24.66 5.15 -4.49
N ASP A 59 -25.00 3.88 -4.40
CA ASP A 59 -26.27 3.37 -4.87
C ASP A 59 -26.92 2.61 -3.72
N ASP A 60 -28.03 3.16 -3.23
CA ASP A 60 -28.79 2.56 -2.13
C ASP A 60 -29.65 1.37 -2.63
N ARG A 61 -29.66 1.12 -3.94
CA ARG A 61 -30.40 -0.01 -4.53
C ARG A 61 -29.70 -1.32 -4.21
N SER A 62 -30.52 -2.33 -3.87
CA SER A 62 -30.03 -3.69 -3.75
C SER A 62 -29.55 -4.23 -5.11
N ALA A 63 -28.67 -5.24 -5.06
CA ALA A 63 -28.17 -5.89 -6.26
C ALA A 63 -29.31 -6.43 -7.14
N GLU A 64 -30.37 -6.95 -6.53
CA GLU A 64 -31.55 -7.48 -7.21
C GLU A 64 -32.29 -6.38 -7.98
N ALA A 65 -32.44 -5.19 -7.40
CA ALA A 65 -33.11 -4.06 -8.04
C ALA A 65 -32.33 -3.57 -9.28
N ILE A 66 -31.01 -3.52 -9.19
CA ILE A 66 -30.13 -3.16 -10.32
C ILE A 66 -30.26 -4.20 -11.45
N ILE A 67 -30.21 -5.49 -11.10
CA ILE A 67 -30.33 -6.58 -12.07
C ILE A 67 -31.72 -6.56 -12.74
N ALA A 68 -32.79 -6.32 -11.97
CA ALA A 68 -34.14 -6.22 -12.49
C ALA A 68 -34.30 -5.09 -13.51
N GLN A 69 -33.74 -3.91 -13.22
CA GLN A 69 -33.74 -2.78 -14.15
C GLN A 69 -32.94 -3.07 -15.42
N LEU A 70 -31.73 -3.64 -15.31
CA LEU A 70 -30.93 -3.98 -16.49
C LEU A 70 -31.66 -4.99 -17.39
N ARG A 71 -32.36 -5.96 -16.79
CA ARG A 71 -33.19 -6.93 -17.52
C ARG A 71 -34.40 -6.28 -18.19
N SER A 72 -35.08 -5.35 -17.54
CA SER A 72 -36.24 -4.66 -18.12
C SER A 72 -35.83 -3.76 -19.29
N THR A 73 -34.74 -3.01 -19.15
CA THR A 73 -34.17 -2.19 -20.22
C THR A 73 -33.76 -3.06 -21.42
N ARG A 74 -33.05 -4.19 -21.20
CA ARG A 74 -32.68 -5.10 -22.31
C ARG A 74 -33.88 -5.63 -23.07
N ARG A 75 -34.95 -6.06 -22.38
CA ARG A 75 -36.19 -6.55 -23.02
C ARG A 75 -36.88 -5.47 -23.84
N TRP A 76 -36.89 -4.23 -23.35
CA TRP A 76 -37.43 -3.08 -24.09
C TRP A 76 -36.68 -2.85 -25.40
N TRP A 77 -35.34 -2.88 -25.36
CA TRP A 77 -34.50 -2.77 -26.56
C TRP A 77 -34.68 -3.92 -27.56
N THR A 78 -34.93 -5.15 -27.08
CA THR A 78 -35.17 -6.29 -27.98
C THR A 78 -36.53 -6.19 -28.66
N ARG A 79 -37.53 -5.64 -27.97
CA ARG A 79 -38.90 -5.49 -28.47
C ARG A 79 -39.07 -4.34 -29.47
N GLN A 80 -38.14 -3.37 -29.50
CA GLN A 80 -38.13 -2.27 -30.47
C GLN A 80 -37.40 -2.59 -31.79
N ARG A 81 -36.63 -3.69 -31.86
CA ARG A 81 -35.89 -4.09 -33.07
C ARG A 81 -36.49 -5.29 -33.82
N GLY A 82 -37.61 -5.83 -33.35
CA GLY A 82 -38.38 -6.87 -34.04
C GLY A 82 -39.67 -6.28 -34.55
#